data_AF-A0A950RFQ4-F1
#
_entry.id   AF-A0A950RFQ4-F1
#
_cell.length_a   1.000
_cell.length_b   1.000
_cell.length_c   1.000
_cell.angle_alpha   90.00
_cell.angle_beta   90.00
_cell.angle_gamma   90.00
#
_symmetry.space_group_name_H-M   'P 1'
#
loop_
_entity.id
_entity.type
_entity.pdbx_description
1 polymer ?
#
loop_
_entity_poly.entity_id
_entity_poly.type
_entity_poly.pdbx_seq_one_letter_code
_entity_poly.pdbx_strand_id
1 'polypeptide(L)'
;MAEPGGCRLYLVTPPRLDPARFADLLAAALDAGDAAAVQLRLKDASEAEWRDAIEALRPVAQARDVAFLLNDRADLVRETGCDGAHVGQQDMPARQARALLGP
;
A
#
# COMPACT_ATOMS: atom_id res chain seq x y z
N MET A 1 11.06 -3.97 25.38
CA MET A 1 11.27 -5.26 24.68
C MET A 1 9.90 -5.65 24.14
N ALA A 2 9.69 -5.61 22.83
CA ALA A 2 8.38 -5.93 22.25
C ALA A 2 8.01 -7.38 22.57
N GLU A 3 6.81 -7.60 23.10
CA GLU A 3 6.29 -8.92 23.43
C GLU A 3 6.22 -9.79 22.15
N PRO A 4 6.64 -11.07 22.19
CA PRO A 4 6.62 -11.92 21.02
C PRO A 4 5.19 -12.29 20.60
N GLY A 5 4.82 -11.95 19.36
CA GLY A 5 3.93 -12.80 18.55
C GLY A 5 2.43 -12.48 18.50
N GLY A 6 2.02 -11.21 18.54
CA GLY A 6 0.66 -10.83 18.16
C GLY A 6 0.44 -10.89 16.64
N CYS A 7 -0.73 -11.33 16.18
CA CYS A 7 -1.14 -11.18 14.78
C CYS A 7 -1.31 -9.69 14.46
N ARG A 8 -0.55 -9.18 13.49
CA ARG A 8 -0.66 -7.79 13.02
C ARG A 8 -1.68 -7.67 11.90
N LEU A 9 -2.30 -6.50 11.78
CA LEU A 9 -3.31 -6.26 10.75
C LEU A 9 -2.67 -6.02 9.38
N TYR A 10 -3.29 -6.58 8.34
CA TYR A 10 -3.04 -6.23 6.95
C TYR A 10 -4.27 -5.56 6.37
N LEU A 11 -4.19 -4.26 6.11
CA LEU A 11 -5.33 -3.46 5.67
C LEU A 11 -5.33 -3.35 4.14
N VAL A 12 -6.51 -3.40 3.54
CA VAL A 12 -6.70 -3.18 2.10
C VAL A 12 -7.66 -2.02 1.91
N THR A 13 -7.29 -1.05 1.08
CA THR A 13 -8.15 0.11 0.83
C THR A 13 -9.43 -0.28 0.09
N PRO A 14 -10.51 0.51 0.21
CA PRO A 14 -11.65 0.41 -0.69
C PRO A 14 -11.20 0.53 -2.16
N PRO A 15 -11.89 -0.15 -3.11
CA PRO A 15 -11.53 -0.13 -4.53
C PRO A 15 -11.70 1.23 -5.20
N ARG A 16 -12.44 2.14 -4.56
CA ARG A 16 -12.60 3.54 -4.97
C ARG A 16 -12.58 4.38 -3.71
N LEU A 17 -11.78 5.44 -3.71
CA LEU A 17 -11.63 6.35 -2.58
C LEU A 17 -11.24 7.74 -3.09
N ASP A 18 -11.55 8.76 -2.28
CA ASP A 18 -10.98 10.10 -2.41
C ASP A 18 -9.73 10.16 -1.52
N PRO A 19 -8.52 10.32 -2.09
CA PRO A 19 -7.29 10.26 -1.31
C PRO A 19 -7.21 11.27 -0.17
N ALA A 20 -7.66 12.50 -0.41
CA ALA A 20 -7.60 13.57 0.59
C ALA A 20 -8.50 13.27 1.78
N ARG A 21 -9.71 12.76 1.52
CA ARG A 21 -10.64 12.36 2.60
C ARG A 21 -10.22 11.08 3.30
N PHE A 22 -9.60 10.15 2.57
CA PHE A 22 -9.22 8.85 3.11
C PHE A 22 -7.95 8.93 3.97
N ALA A 23 -7.08 9.92 3.75
CA ALA A 23 -5.84 10.10 4.51
C ALA A 23 -6.07 10.19 6.03
N ASP A 24 -7.04 11.01 6.46
CA ASP A 24 -7.37 11.16 7.90
C ASP A 24 -7.96 9.88 8.49
N LEU A 25 -8.80 9.18 7.72
CA LEU A 25 -9.37 7.89 8.14
C LEU A 25 -8.28 6.82 8.27
N LEU A 26 -7.34 6.78 7.32
CA LEU A 26 -6.22 5.87 7.35
C LEU A 26 -5.33 6.15 8.56
N ALA A 27 -5.00 7.43 8.82
CA ALA A 27 -4.24 7.83 9.99
C ALA A 27 -4.89 7.35 11.29
N ALA A 28 -6.19 7.63 11.46
CA ALA A 28 -6.95 7.20 12.62
C ALA A 28 -6.98 5.67 12.79
N ALA A 29 -7.13 4.92 11.69
CA ALA A 29 -7.11 3.46 11.73
C ALA A 29 -5.74 2.89 12.13
N LEU A 30 -4.66 3.47 11.61
CA LEU A 30 -3.29 3.06 11.93
C LEU A 30 -2.87 3.48 13.36
N ASP A 31 -3.44 4.55 13.90
CA ASP A 31 -3.21 4.96 15.30
C ASP A 31 -3.99 4.09 16.31
N ALA A 32 -5.09 3.48 15.88
CA ALA A 32 -5.97 2.69 16.74
C ALA A 32 -5.54 1.22 16.90
N GLY A 33 -4.65 0.70 16.05
CA GLY A 33 -4.26 -0.71 16.08
C GLY A 33 -2.93 -0.99 15.40
N ASP A 34 -2.35 -2.15 15.70
CA ASP A 34 -1.07 -2.56 15.14
C ASP A 34 -1.24 -3.16 13.73
N ALA A 35 -1.08 -2.33 12.71
CA ALA A 35 -1.02 -2.75 11.32
C ALA A 35 0.43 -2.96 10.87
N ALA A 36 0.71 -4.09 10.25
CA ALA A 36 2.00 -4.33 9.61
C ALA A 36 2.10 -3.67 8.25
N ALA A 37 0.98 -3.60 7.53
CA ALA A 37 0.98 -3.10 6.17
C ALA A 37 -0.41 -2.63 5.71
N VAL A 38 -0.39 -1.74 4.72
CA VAL A 38 -1.56 -1.25 3.98
C VAL A 38 -1.34 -1.55 2.50
N GLN A 39 -2.35 -2.12 1.86
CA GLN A 39 -2.39 -2.34 0.42
C GLN A 39 -3.32 -1.31 -0.24
N LEU A 40 -2.76 -0.44 -1.07
CA LEU A 40 -3.53 0.41 -1.95
C LEU A 40 -4.07 -0.42 -3.12
N ARG A 41 -5.40 -0.48 -3.20
CA ARG A 41 -6.13 -1.18 -4.24
C ARG A 41 -7.17 -0.26 -4.84
N LEU A 42 -6.95 0.13 -6.10
CA LEU A 42 -7.90 0.92 -6.88
C LEU A 42 -8.43 0.10 -8.06
N LYS A 43 -9.71 0.26 -8.39
CA LYS A 43 -10.36 -0.29 -9.59
C LYS A 43 -10.79 0.86 -10.49
N ASP A 44 -10.66 0.65 -11.79
CA ASP A 44 -11.08 1.61 -12.82
C ASP A 44 -10.39 2.98 -12.67
N ALA A 45 -9.15 3.01 -12.17
CA ALA A 45 -8.37 4.23 -11.91
C ALA A 45 -7.26 4.43 -12.95
N SER A 46 -7.11 5.66 -13.40
CA SER A 46 -6.02 6.15 -14.24
C SER A 46 -4.68 6.18 -13.49
N GLU A 47 -3.57 6.25 -14.23
CA GLU A 47 -2.25 6.37 -13.60
C GLU A 47 -2.12 7.65 -12.75
N ALA A 48 -2.74 8.76 -13.18
CA ALA A 48 -2.78 10.00 -12.40
C ALA A 48 -3.45 9.78 -11.04
N GLU A 49 -4.62 9.13 -11.02
CA GLU A 49 -5.34 8.81 -9.77
C GLU A 49 -4.53 7.86 -8.87
N TRP A 50 -3.78 6.92 -9.45
CA TRP A 50 -2.84 6.10 -8.68
C TRP A 50 -1.75 6.95 -8.03
N ARG A 51 -1.11 7.86 -8.78
CA ARG A 51 -0.03 8.72 -8.26
C ARG A 51 -0.55 9.65 -7.18
N ASP A 52 -1.72 10.26 -7.37
CA ASP A 52 -2.38 11.13 -6.38
C ASP A 52 -2.69 10.37 -5.09
N ALA A 53 -3.23 9.14 -5.21
CA ALA A 53 -3.50 8.29 -4.05
C ALA A 53 -2.22 7.87 -3.31
N ILE A 54 -1.16 7.55 -4.04
CA ILE A 54 0.12 7.18 -3.45
C ILE A 54 0.74 8.38 -2.72
N GLU A 55 0.76 9.55 -3.35
CA GLU A 55 1.31 10.77 -2.75
C GLU A 55 0.59 11.14 -1.45
N ALA A 56 -0.73 11.01 -1.42
CA ALA A 56 -1.53 11.32 -0.24
C ALA A 56 -1.39 10.26 0.88
N LEU A 57 -1.36 8.98 0.55
CA LEU A 57 -1.53 7.90 1.54
C LEU A 57 -0.22 7.24 1.97
N ARG A 58 0.80 7.16 1.10
CA ARG A 58 2.09 6.55 1.43
C ARG A 58 2.75 7.21 2.65
N PRO A 59 2.86 8.57 2.74
CA PRO A 59 3.50 9.20 3.89
C PRO A 59 2.75 8.92 5.20
N VAL A 60 1.43 8.78 5.15
CA VAL A 60 0.59 8.49 6.34
C VAL A 60 0.94 7.12 6.94
N ALA A 61 1.14 6.12 6.08
CA ALA A 61 1.53 4.77 6.49
C ALA A 61 3.01 4.72 6.92
N GLN A 62 3.92 5.23 6.10
CA GLN A 62 5.36 5.14 6.37
C GLN A 62 5.79 5.95 7.61
N ALA A 63 5.10 7.06 7.93
CA ALA A 63 5.34 7.80 9.18
C ALA A 63 5.05 6.98 10.45
N ARG A 64 4.32 5.85 10.32
CA ARG A 64 3.95 4.94 11.41
C ARG A 64 4.68 3.60 11.34
N ASP A 65 5.72 3.50 10.51
CA ASP A 65 6.45 2.23 10.27
C ASP A 65 5.54 1.11 9.73
N VAL A 66 4.51 1.50 8.96
CA VAL A 66 3.57 0.60 8.29
C VAL A 66 3.93 0.52 6.82
N ALA A 67 4.20 -0.69 6.31
CA ALA A 67 4.57 -0.87 4.91
C ALA A 67 3.40 -0.54 3.98
N PHE A 68 3.67 0.19 2.90
CA PHE A 68 2.68 0.62 1.92
C PHE A 68 2.89 -0.13 0.59
N LEU A 69 1.96 -1.01 0.24
CA LEU A 69 2.04 -1.86 -0.95
C LEU A 69 1.03 -1.46 -2.02
N LEU A 70 1.39 -1.66 -3.28
CA LEU A 70 0.50 -1.43 -4.42
C LEU A 70 -0.07 -2.75 -4.95
N ASN A 71 -1.39 -2.84 -5.11
CA ASN A 71 -2.02 -4.01 -5.72
C ASN A 71 -1.82 -4.01 -7.24
N ASP A 72 -1.17 -5.04 -7.78
CA ASP A 72 -0.91 -5.30 -9.20
C ASP A 72 -0.14 -4.20 -9.95
N ARG A 73 0.41 -3.22 -9.22
CA ARG A 73 1.16 -2.08 -9.76
C ARG A 73 2.62 -2.09 -9.34
N ALA A 74 3.30 -3.22 -9.58
CA ALA A 74 4.73 -3.37 -9.33
C ALA A 74 5.60 -2.37 -10.12
N ASP A 75 5.10 -1.89 -11.25
CA ASP A 75 5.69 -0.85 -12.10
C ASP A 75 5.88 0.48 -11.35
N LEU A 76 4.93 0.86 -10.50
CA LEU A 76 4.95 2.15 -9.81
C LEU A 76 5.76 2.15 -8.50
N VAL A 77 6.07 0.98 -7.95
CA VAL A 77 6.60 0.87 -6.58
C VAL A 77 7.90 1.66 -6.39
N ARG A 78 8.87 1.46 -7.29
CA ARG A 78 10.16 2.15 -7.21
C ARG A 78 10.06 3.64 -7.47
N GLU A 79 9.27 4.02 -8.47
CA GLU A 79 9.11 5.41 -8.88
C GLU A 79 8.45 6.26 -7.78
N THR A 80 7.60 5.64 -6.98
CA THR A 80 6.79 6.34 -5.97
C THR A 80 7.27 6.11 -4.53
N GLY A 81 8.31 5.31 -4.34
CA GLY A 81 8.89 5.03 -3.03
C GLY A 81 8.00 4.14 -2.14
N CYS A 82 7.13 3.32 -2.73
CA CYS A 82 6.35 2.32 -2.00
C CYS A 82 7.22 1.13 -1.62
N ASP A 83 6.74 0.35 -0.63
CA ASP A 83 7.54 -0.70 0.00
C ASP A 83 7.42 -2.06 -0.71
N GLY A 84 6.41 -2.22 -1.57
CA GLY A 84 6.23 -3.44 -2.34
C GLY A 84 4.97 -3.45 -3.19
N ALA A 85 4.70 -4.61 -3.79
CA ALA A 85 3.47 -4.88 -4.51
C ALA A 85 2.86 -6.21 -4.08
N HIS A 86 1.53 -6.28 -4.13
CA HIS A 86 0.79 -7.53 -4.08
C HIS A 86 0.48 -7.98 -5.50
N VAL A 87 0.71 -9.26 -5.82
CA VAL A 87 0.42 -9.85 -7.12
C VAL A 87 -0.37 -11.14 -6.95
N GLY A 88 -1.50 -11.25 -7.63
CA GLY A 88 -2.31 -12.46 -7.66
C GLY A 88 -1.91 -13.42 -8.78
N GLN A 89 -2.62 -14.55 -8.86
CA GLN A 89 -2.29 -15.62 -9.81
C GLN A 89 -2.62 -15.27 -11.27
N GLN A 90 -3.53 -14.33 -11.50
CA GLN A 90 -3.96 -13.90 -12.82
C GLN A 90 -3.27 -12.61 -13.28
N ASP A 91 -2.40 -12.06 -12.43
CA ASP A 91 -1.71 -10.80 -12.65
C ASP A 91 -0.33 -11.05 -13.28
N MET A 92 0.51 -10.02 -13.32
CA MET A 92 1.89 -10.16 -13.77
C MET A 92 2.59 -11.30 -13.00
N PRO A 93 3.31 -12.21 -13.69
CA PRO A 93 4.06 -13.27 -13.01
C PRO A 93 4.99 -12.72 -11.94
N ALA A 94 5.00 -13.33 -10.75
CA ALA A 94 5.77 -12.85 -9.61
C ALA A 94 7.27 -12.61 -9.91
N ARG A 95 7.86 -13.42 -10.79
CA ARG A 95 9.25 -13.22 -11.25
C ARG A 95 9.43 -11.90 -12.00
N GLN A 96 8.47 -11.51 -12.85
CA GLN A 96 8.51 -10.24 -13.57
C GLN A 96 8.29 -9.07 -12.62
N ALA A 97 7.33 -9.19 -11.70
CA ALA A 97 7.11 -8.18 -10.67
C ALA A 97 8.38 -7.95 -9.83
N ARG A 98 9.05 -9.02 -9.38
CA ARG A 98 10.33 -8.92 -8.66
C ARG A 98 11.40 -8.16 -9.45
N ALA A 99 11.49 -8.36 -10.77
CA ALA A 99 12.45 -7.64 -11.60
C ALA A 99 12.19 -6.13 -11.64
N LEU A 100 10.92 -5.70 -11.54
CA LEU A 100 10.54 -4.29 -11.47
C LEU A 100 10.86 -3.66 -10.11
N LEU A 101 10.77 -4.43 -9.02
CA LEU A 101 11.03 -3.93 -7.66
C LEU A 101 12.51 -3.63 -7.38
N GLY A 102 13.43 -4.18 -8.17
CA GLY A 102 14.88 -4.01 -7.97
C GLY A 102 15.53 -5.22 -7.28
N PRO A 103 16.87 -5.17 -7.08
CA PRO A 103 17.66 -6.25 -6.52
C PRO A 103 17.32 -6.59 -5.06
#